data_AF-A0A3E0WU62-F1
#
_entry.id   AF-A0A3E0WU62-F1
#
_cell.length_a   1.000
_cell.length_b   1.000
_cell.length_c   1.000
_cell.angle_alpha   90.00
_cell.angle_beta   90.00
_cell.angle_gamma   90.00
#
_symmetry.space_group_name_H-M   'P 1'
#
loop_
_entity.id
_entity.type
_entity.pdbx_description
1 polymer ?
#
loop_
_entity_poly.entity_id
_entity_poly.type
_entity_poly.pdbx_seq_one_letter_code
_entity_poly.pdbx_strand_id
1 'polypeptide(L)'
;MRKMCVFCGKHPEKKSKEHVVPQWLIEATGDPNRAVYLGIVKDFENGFRPRTYAFDQFSFPACEECNNRHSSLEDAAKSVLNAITAQQKVGPAEMSVLLDWFDKVRVGLWLGLNQLDKNYVDIEPQFAIASRMGQYDRMLCIEKSDGETKKLNFGGVDTVAFAFSPTAFVLIVNNYYFTNISHMFLISRRIGFPYPRSAYILPDSDRLEIDLHPGRERMSLPLIRRRMKERGTVIYQPMFPGGLVDGDMSIYDKPYVRKHSLDHAQGRGSLFLEVRNGLQELRPGQSISIEPHHVHDDWELFVSTAVHVCEWQNWLNSQLPSMDKLSKAQQAYIKKRYGLARKLNNMLIRHHTSLLRPEARGKVKG
;
A
#
# COMPACT_ATOMS: atom_id res chain seq x y z
N MET A 1 17.91 -18.35 -0.11
CA MET A 1 17.42 -17.33 0.85
C MET A 1 17.18 -18.01 2.20
N ARG A 2 17.62 -17.42 3.32
CA ARG A 2 17.38 -17.99 4.66
C ARG A 2 15.87 -17.97 4.96
N LYS A 3 15.33 -19.02 5.59
CA LYS A 3 13.92 -19.06 6.01
C LYS A 3 13.75 -18.13 7.22
N MET A 4 13.38 -16.88 6.97
CA MET A 4 13.09 -15.88 7.99
C MET A 4 11.58 -15.77 8.21
N CYS A 5 11.18 -15.41 9.43
CA CYS A 5 9.80 -15.09 9.77
C CYS A 5 9.38 -13.81 9.03
N VAL A 6 8.30 -13.86 8.24
CA VAL A 6 7.81 -12.70 7.47
C VAL A 6 7.33 -11.53 8.35
N PHE A 7 6.99 -11.80 9.61
CA PHE A 7 6.51 -10.77 10.53
C PHE A 7 7.64 -10.02 11.23
N CYS A 8 8.57 -10.75 11.85
CA CYS A 8 9.61 -10.15 12.68
C CYS A 8 10.99 -10.10 12.02
N GLY A 9 11.17 -10.75 10.88
CA GLY A 9 12.46 -10.78 10.16
C GLY A 9 13.55 -11.59 10.85
N LYS A 10 13.22 -12.36 11.90
CA LYS A 10 14.14 -13.27 12.63
C LYS A 10 13.94 -14.73 12.20
N HIS A 11 14.81 -15.63 12.64
CA HIS A 11 14.59 -17.07 12.41
C HIS A 11 13.27 -17.51 13.09
N PRO A 12 12.38 -18.26 12.41
CA PRO A 12 11.12 -18.71 13.00
C PRO A 12 11.32 -19.57 14.25
N GLU A 13 10.63 -19.19 15.33
CA GLU A 13 10.46 -20.00 16.54
C GLU A 13 9.09 -20.69 16.48
N LYS A 14 9.03 -21.98 16.86
CA LYS A 14 7.82 -22.81 16.75
C LYS A 14 7.14 -22.65 15.37
N LYS A 15 7.81 -23.16 14.34
CA LYS A 15 7.53 -22.88 12.92
C LYS A 15 6.04 -23.00 12.58
N SER A 16 5.45 -21.89 12.17
CA SER A 16 4.15 -21.85 11.48
C SER A 16 4.35 -21.37 10.03
N LYS A 17 3.26 -21.40 9.26
CA LYS A 17 3.20 -20.76 7.95
C LYS A 17 2.12 -19.70 7.99
N GLU A 18 2.44 -18.55 7.41
CA GLU A 18 1.53 -17.43 7.27
C GLU A 18 1.08 -17.31 5.82
N HIS A 19 -0.23 -17.16 5.61
CA HIS A 19 -0.78 -16.78 4.31
C HIS A 19 -0.90 -15.26 4.23
N VAL A 20 -0.04 -14.61 3.45
CA VAL A 20 -0.04 -13.14 3.28
C VAL A 20 -1.39 -12.62 2.80
N VAL A 21 -2.06 -13.42 1.98
CA VAL A 21 -3.43 -13.18 1.54
C VAL A 21 -4.30 -14.18 2.32
N PRO A 22 -5.17 -13.71 3.22
CA PRO A 22 -5.89 -14.60 4.11
C PRO A 22 -6.72 -15.64 3.37
N GLN A 23 -6.77 -16.86 3.89
CA GLN A 23 -7.54 -17.95 3.30
C GLN A 23 -9.03 -17.62 3.17
N TRP A 24 -9.61 -16.93 4.16
CA TRP A 24 -11.02 -16.51 4.11
C TRP A 24 -11.31 -15.59 2.92
N LEU A 25 -10.35 -14.77 2.50
CA LEU A 25 -10.52 -13.85 1.37
C LEU A 25 -10.46 -14.63 0.05
N ILE A 26 -9.54 -15.58 -0.04
CA ILE A 26 -9.38 -16.47 -1.19
C ILE A 26 -10.67 -17.27 -1.43
N GLU A 27 -11.22 -17.87 -0.37
CA GLU A 27 -12.46 -18.66 -0.38
C GLU A 27 -13.69 -17.79 -0.72
N ALA A 28 -13.78 -16.58 -0.15
CA ALA A 28 -14.89 -15.66 -0.42
C ALA A 28 -14.97 -15.24 -1.90
N THR A 29 -13.87 -15.35 -2.64
CA THR A 29 -13.70 -14.85 -4.00
C THR A 29 -13.51 -15.96 -5.05
N GLY A 30 -13.66 -17.24 -4.68
CA GLY A 30 -13.66 -18.38 -5.62
C GLY A 30 -12.83 -19.58 -5.17
N ASP A 31 -12.37 -20.40 -6.13
CA ASP A 31 -11.54 -21.59 -5.88
C ASP A 31 -10.14 -21.20 -5.35
N PRO A 32 -9.70 -21.70 -4.18
CA PRO A 32 -8.37 -21.43 -3.64
C PRO A 32 -7.18 -21.85 -4.51
N ASN A 33 -7.37 -22.84 -5.37
CA ASN A 33 -6.32 -23.35 -6.25
C ASN A 33 -6.19 -22.55 -7.56
N ARG A 34 -7.05 -21.54 -7.78
CA ARG A 34 -6.98 -20.71 -8.98
C ARG A 34 -5.65 -19.96 -9.06
N ALA A 35 -5.15 -19.82 -10.28
CA ALA A 35 -3.96 -19.04 -10.52
C ALA A 35 -4.29 -17.53 -10.55
N VAL A 36 -3.41 -16.73 -9.97
CA VAL A 36 -3.38 -15.27 -10.18
C VAL A 36 -2.29 -14.93 -11.19
N TYR A 37 -2.65 -14.15 -12.19
CA TYR A 37 -1.71 -13.58 -13.17
C TYR A 37 -1.10 -12.29 -12.62
N LEU A 38 0.21 -12.25 -12.50
CA LEU A 38 0.99 -11.14 -11.96
C LEU A 38 2.07 -10.69 -12.94
N GLY A 39 1.67 -10.48 -14.19
CA GLY A 39 2.52 -9.98 -15.25
C GLY A 39 3.32 -11.08 -15.96
N ILE A 40 4.56 -10.77 -16.34
CA ILE A 40 5.42 -11.66 -17.12
C ILE A 40 6.60 -12.11 -16.27
N VAL A 41 7.06 -13.36 -16.45
CA VAL A 41 8.24 -13.91 -15.78
C VAL A 41 9.43 -13.03 -16.11
N LYS A 42 10.18 -12.66 -15.08
CA LYS A 42 11.26 -11.67 -15.16
C LYS A 42 12.60 -12.36 -15.45
N ASP A 43 12.55 -13.26 -16.41
CA ASP A 43 13.66 -14.05 -16.93
C ASP A 43 13.80 -13.71 -18.41
N PHE A 44 14.70 -12.77 -18.70
CA PHE A 44 14.92 -12.29 -20.06
C PHE A 44 15.66 -13.31 -20.94
N GLU A 45 16.27 -14.34 -20.34
CA GLU A 45 17.02 -15.37 -21.06
C GLU A 45 16.09 -16.47 -21.61
N ASN A 46 15.01 -16.80 -20.89
CA ASN A 46 14.09 -17.88 -21.24
C ASN A 46 12.76 -17.45 -21.90
N GLY A 47 12.71 -16.17 -22.33
CA GLY A 47 11.58 -15.56 -23.03
C GLY A 47 10.44 -15.11 -22.12
N PHE A 48 9.48 -14.40 -22.71
CA PHE A 48 8.33 -13.85 -22.00
C PHE A 48 7.27 -14.93 -21.75
N ARG A 49 7.09 -15.35 -20.49
CA ARG A 49 6.05 -16.29 -20.07
C ARG A 49 5.09 -15.62 -19.09
N PRO A 50 3.79 -15.97 -19.07
CA PRO A 50 2.89 -15.51 -18.02
C PRO A 50 3.43 -15.85 -16.63
N ARG A 51 3.43 -14.86 -15.73
CA ARG A 51 3.81 -15.03 -14.33
C ARG A 51 2.56 -15.35 -13.54
N THR A 52 2.36 -16.64 -13.29
CA THR A 52 1.17 -17.15 -12.61
C THR A 52 1.56 -17.90 -11.35
N TYR A 53 0.86 -17.64 -10.25
CA TYR A 53 0.99 -18.37 -8.99
C TYR A 53 -0.37 -18.82 -8.51
N ALA A 54 -0.45 -19.97 -7.87
CA ALA A 54 -1.64 -20.33 -7.10
C ALA A 54 -1.65 -19.53 -5.78
N PHE A 55 -2.83 -19.19 -5.26
CA PHE A 55 -2.94 -18.37 -4.05
C PHE A 55 -2.35 -19.07 -2.81
N ASP A 56 -2.37 -20.40 -2.77
CA ASP A 56 -1.77 -21.21 -1.71
C ASP A 56 -0.23 -21.08 -1.64
N GLN A 57 0.42 -20.65 -2.73
CA GLN A 57 1.87 -20.39 -2.78
C GLN A 57 2.28 -19.13 -2.02
N PHE A 58 1.32 -18.26 -1.64
CA PHE A 58 1.57 -17.08 -0.81
C PHE A 58 1.67 -17.42 0.69
N SER A 59 2.24 -18.60 0.99
CA SER A 59 2.44 -19.16 2.32
C SER A 59 3.92 -19.11 2.70
N PHE A 60 4.26 -18.35 3.74
CA PHE A 60 5.65 -18.05 4.08
C PHE A 60 5.98 -18.39 5.55
N PRO A 61 7.26 -18.63 5.89
CA PRO A 61 7.63 -18.97 7.26
C PRO A 61 7.24 -17.87 8.25
N ALA A 62 6.70 -18.26 9.39
CA ALA A 62 6.37 -17.36 10.49
C ALA A 62 6.68 -18.00 11.85
N CYS A 63 6.88 -17.17 12.87
CA CYS A 63 6.83 -17.62 14.26
C CYS A 63 5.36 -17.84 14.65
N GLU A 64 5.07 -18.87 15.44
CA GLU A 64 3.70 -19.14 15.93
C GLU A 64 3.10 -17.93 16.64
N GLU A 65 3.83 -17.28 17.54
CA GLU A 65 3.34 -16.12 18.29
C GLU A 65 3.02 -14.92 17.37
N CYS A 66 3.90 -14.64 16.40
CA CYS A 66 3.63 -13.60 15.41
C CYS A 66 2.37 -13.93 14.60
N ASN A 67 2.26 -15.19 14.16
CA ASN A 67 1.12 -15.65 13.38
C ASN A 67 -0.21 -15.48 14.14
N ASN A 68 -0.24 -15.90 15.40
CA ASN A 68 -1.43 -15.80 16.24
C ASN A 68 -1.86 -14.34 16.45
N ARG A 69 -0.90 -13.44 16.70
CA ARG A 69 -1.18 -12.00 16.82
C ARG A 69 -1.77 -11.41 15.55
N HIS A 70 -1.25 -11.81 14.39
CA HIS A 70 -1.74 -11.32 13.11
C HIS A 70 -3.04 -11.99 12.66
N SER A 71 -3.38 -13.20 13.15
CA SER A 71 -4.69 -13.83 12.94
C SER A 71 -5.81 -12.96 13.52
N SER A 72 -5.65 -12.41 14.73
CA SER A 72 -6.64 -11.51 15.33
C SER A 72 -6.86 -10.23 14.52
N LEU A 73 -5.79 -9.70 13.91
CA LEU A 73 -5.88 -8.57 12.98
C LEU A 73 -6.70 -8.94 11.73
N GLU A 74 -6.48 -10.14 11.17
CA GLU A 74 -7.23 -10.61 10.01
C GLU A 74 -8.71 -10.80 10.28
N ASP A 75 -9.07 -11.39 11.42
CA ASP A 75 -10.47 -11.59 11.80
C ASP A 75 -11.22 -10.26 11.96
N ALA A 76 -10.56 -9.28 12.58
CA ALA A 76 -11.09 -7.94 12.69
C ALA A 76 -11.22 -7.27 11.31
N ALA A 77 -10.18 -7.32 10.47
CA ALA A 77 -10.21 -6.75 9.13
C ALA A 77 -11.24 -7.42 8.21
N LYS A 78 -11.45 -8.73 8.33
CA LYS A 78 -12.49 -9.49 7.63
C LYS A 78 -13.87 -8.91 7.89
N SER A 79 -14.17 -8.63 9.16
CA SER A 79 -15.45 -8.06 9.58
C SER A 79 -15.68 -6.69 8.93
N VAL A 80 -14.64 -5.84 8.92
CA VAL A 80 -14.70 -4.50 8.30
C VAL A 80 -14.84 -4.58 6.78
N LEU A 81 -14.10 -5.46 6.11
CA LEU A 81 -14.19 -5.64 4.66
C LEU A 81 -15.58 -6.17 4.25
N ASN A 82 -16.14 -7.10 5.01
CA ASN A 82 -17.49 -7.60 4.79
C ASN A 82 -18.53 -6.49 4.98
N ALA A 83 -18.38 -5.65 6.00
CA ALA A 83 -19.25 -4.50 6.20
C ALA A 83 -19.18 -3.53 5.00
N ILE A 84 -17.99 -3.17 4.52
CA ILE A 84 -17.81 -2.29 3.36
C ILE A 84 -18.45 -2.88 2.09
N THR A 85 -18.19 -4.15 1.81
CA THR A 85 -18.73 -4.81 0.60
C THR A 85 -20.24 -5.02 0.68
N ALA A 86 -20.79 -5.14 1.89
CA ALA A 86 -22.23 -5.14 2.16
C ALA A 86 -22.84 -3.73 2.29
N GLN A 87 -22.07 -2.66 2.05
CA GLN A 87 -22.49 -1.25 2.19
C GLN A 87 -23.05 -0.93 3.58
N GLN A 88 -22.48 -1.54 4.61
CA GLN A 88 -22.77 -1.26 6.00
C GLN A 88 -21.84 -0.17 6.53
N LYS A 89 -22.28 0.44 7.64
CA LYS A 89 -21.53 1.51 8.29
C LYS A 89 -20.32 0.94 9.04
N VAL A 90 -19.19 1.65 8.96
CA VAL A 90 -17.95 1.34 9.69
C VAL A 90 -17.46 2.58 10.44
N GLY A 91 -16.92 2.37 11.63
CA GLY A 91 -16.34 3.40 12.49
C GLY A 91 -14.86 3.66 12.21
N PRO A 92 -14.29 4.72 12.82
CA PRO A 92 -12.88 5.07 12.62
C PRO A 92 -11.90 4.02 13.18
N ALA A 93 -12.20 3.39 14.31
CA ALA A 93 -11.33 2.35 14.86
C ALA A 93 -11.25 1.13 13.92
N GLU A 94 -12.41 0.68 13.43
CA GLU A 94 -12.54 -0.42 12.45
C GLU A 94 -11.79 -0.11 11.15
N MET A 95 -11.94 1.12 10.64
CA MET A 95 -11.22 1.53 9.44
C MET A 95 -9.70 1.60 9.66
N SER A 96 -9.25 2.05 10.85
CA SER A 96 -7.82 2.02 11.19
C SER A 96 -7.26 0.59 11.26
N VAL A 97 -8.07 -0.37 11.71
CA VAL A 97 -7.72 -1.81 11.70
C VAL A 97 -7.60 -2.33 10.27
N LEU A 98 -8.53 -1.96 9.38
CA LEU A 98 -8.45 -2.32 7.97
C LEU A 98 -7.17 -1.75 7.32
N LEU A 99 -6.78 -0.51 7.65
CA LEU A 99 -5.53 0.09 7.16
C LEU A 99 -4.27 -0.62 7.69
N ASP A 100 -4.26 -1.08 8.94
CA ASP A 100 -3.18 -1.95 9.47
C ASP A 100 -3.09 -3.26 8.67
N TRP A 101 -4.24 -3.86 8.34
CA TRP A 101 -4.28 -5.06 7.49
C TRP A 101 -3.80 -4.80 6.06
N PHE A 102 -4.12 -3.65 5.45
CA PHE A 102 -3.57 -3.30 4.14
C PHE A 102 -2.05 -3.13 4.16
N ASP A 103 -1.48 -2.56 5.22
CA ASP A 103 -0.02 -2.52 5.38
C ASP A 103 0.57 -3.93 5.47
N LYS A 104 -0.08 -4.83 6.22
CA LYS A 104 0.30 -6.24 6.31
C LYS A 104 0.33 -6.90 4.93
N VAL A 105 -0.76 -6.79 4.17
CA VAL A 105 -0.88 -7.37 2.82
C VAL A 105 0.17 -6.79 1.88
N ARG A 106 0.35 -5.47 1.85
CA ARG A 106 1.33 -4.78 0.99
C ARG A 106 2.76 -5.27 1.22
N VAL A 107 3.20 -5.26 2.47
CA VAL A 107 4.57 -5.67 2.84
C VAL A 107 4.74 -7.18 2.67
N GLY A 108 3.72 -7.96 3.01
CA GLY A 108 3.71 -9.40 2.80
C GLY A 108 3.81 -9.78 1.33
N LEU A 109 3.08 -9.09 0.44
CA LEU A 109 3.16 -9.32 -1.01
C LEU A 109 4.55 -8.99 -1.53
N TRP A 110 5.16 -7.89 -1.04
CA TRP A 110 6.53 -7.54 -1.39
C TRP A 110 7.54 -8.63 -0.98
N LEU A 111 7.51 -9.08 0.27
CA LEU A 111 8.37 -10.16 0.75
C LEU A 111 8.13 -11.47 -0.01
N GLY A 112 6.86 -11.80 -0.21
CA GLY A 112 6.46 -13.04 -0.84
C GLY A 112 6.86 -13.13 -2.30
N LEU A 113 6.61 -12.06 -3.06
CA LEU A 113 7.03 -11.98 -4.46
C LEU A 113 8.56 -11.95 -4.58
N ASN A 114 9.29 -11.35 -3.64
CA ASN A 114 10.75 -11.43 -3.64
C ASN A 114 11.27 -12.87 -3.49
N GLN A 115 10.58 -13.68 -2.67
CA GLN A 115 10.90 -15.11 -2.52
C GLN A 115 10.48 -15.93 -3.75
N LEU A 116 9.26 -15.72 -4.27
CA LEU A 116 8.71 -16.46 -5.42
C LEU A 116 9.44 -16.14 -6.73
N ASP A 117 9.89 -14.89 -6.91
CA ASP A 117 10.66 -14.45 -8.09
C ASP A 117 12.16 -14.75 -7.98
N LYS A 118 12.59 -15.48 -6.94
CA LYS A 118 14.00 -15.76 -6.68
C LYS A 118 14.86 -14.49 -6.64
N ASN A 119 14.32 -13.40 -6.11
CA ASN A 119 14.99 -12.11 -5.97
C ASN A 119 15.56 -11.53 -7.30
N TYR A 120 14.74 -11.51 -8.36
CA TYR A 120 15.16 -11.10 -9.71
C TYR A 120 15.78 -9.68 -9.83
N VAL A 121 15.55 -8.81 -8.85
CA VAL A 121 16.07 -7.43 -8.79
C VAL A 121 17.18 -7.23 -7.77
N ASP A 122 17.68 -8.33 -7.20
CA ASP A 122 18.76 -8.35 -6.22
C ASP A 122 18.49 -7.37 -5.05
N ILE A 123 17.35 -7.57 -4.41
CA ILE A 123 16.88 -6.87 -3.22
C ILE A 123 17.00 -7.81 -2.03
N GLU A 124 17.88 -7.46 -1.11
CA GLU A 124 17.84 -8.01 0.23
C GLU A 124 16.74 -7.31 1.04
N PRO A 125 15.71 -8.03 1.52
CA PRO A 125 14.67 -7.41 2.32
C PRO A 125 15.22 -6.81 3.60
N GLN A 126 15.08 -5.49 3.75
CA GLN A 126 15.60 -4.74 4.90
C GLN A 126 14.61 -4.67 6.07
N PHE A 127 13.38 -5.16 5.89
CA PHE A 127 12.32 -5.05 6.88
C PHE A 127 11.32 -6.19 6.75
N ALA A 128 10.60 -6.41 7.84
CA ALA A 128 9.52 -7.41 7.94
C ALA A 128 8.16 -6.72 8.12
N ILE A 129 7.06 -7.46 8.03
CA ILE A 129 5.70 -6.90 8.08
C ILE A 129 5.48 -6.02 9.33
N ALA A 130 5.82 -6.52 10.51
CA ALA A 130 5.55 -5.82 11.77
C ALA A 130 6.34 -4.50 11.88
N SER A 131 7.54 -4.44 11.30
CA SER A 131 8.39 -3.24 11.34
C SER A 131 7.90 -2.10 10.44
N ARG A 132 6.96 -2.34 9.51
CA ARG A 132 6.44 -1.33 8.58
C ARG A 132 4.96 -1.01 8.75
N MET A 133 4.21 -1.86 9.44
CA MET A 133 2.79 -1.64 9.69
C MET A 133 2.56 -0.36 10.50
N GLY A 134 1.69 0.53 10.00
CA GLY A 134 1.33 1.78 10.68
C GLY A 134 2.47 2.78 10.84
N GLN A 135 3.60 2.63 10.14
CA GLN A 135 4.74 3.55 10.30
C GLN A 135 4.64 4.83 9.48
N TYR A 136 3.88 4.80 8.38
CA TYR A 136 3.80 5.88 7.39
C TYR A 136 2.37 6.34 7.21
N ASP A 137 2.18 7.61 6.81
CA ASP A 137 0.88 8.13 6.44
C ASP A 137 0.23 7.24 5.37
N ARG A 138 -1.08 7.03 5.52
CA ARG A 138 -1.85 6.06 4.76
C ARG A 138 -2.94 6.75 3.96
N MET A 139 -3.19 6.20 2.79
CA MET A 139 -4.34 6.54 1.97
C MET A 139 -4.95 5.25 1.40
N LEU A 140 -6.27 5.19 1.40
CA LEU A 140 -7.04 4.12 0.79
C LEU A 140 -8.11 4.75 -0.11
N CYS A 141 -8.07 4.42 -1.40
CA CYS A 141 -9.14 4.76 -2.33
C CYS A 141 -9.95 3.50 -2.65
N ILE A 142 -11.26 3.58 -2.48
CA ILE A 142 -12.21 2.49 -2.67
C ILE A 142 -13.11 2.83 -3.86
N GLU A 143 -12.92 2.11 -4.96
CA GLU A 143 -13.72 2.22 -6.19
C GLU A 143 -14.57 0.96 -6.37
N LYS A 144 -15.67 1.08 -7.13
CA LYS A 144 -16.59 -0.02 -7.40
C LYS A 144 -16.86 -0.15 -8.90
N SER A 145 -16.89 -1.37 -9.41
CA SER A 145 -17.31 -1.68 -10.77
C SER A 145 -18.69 -2.34 -10.83
N ASP A 146 -19.22 -2.43 -12.04
CA ASP A 146 -20.41 -3.19 -12.42
C ASP A 146 -20.12 -4.69 -12.63
N GLY A 147 -18.89 -5.15 -12.41
CA GLY A 147 -18.53 -6.56 -12.55
C GLY A 147 -19.30 -7.45 -11.58
N GLU A 148 -19.83 -8.58 -12.06
CA GLU A 148 -20.56 -9.53 -11.22
C GLU A 148 -19.73 -10.76 -10.86
N THR A 149 -18.60 -10.96 -11.53
CA THR A 149 -17.75 -12.12 -11.33
C THR A 149 -17.00 -12.03 -10.00
N LYS A 150 -17.00 -13.13 -9.24
CA LYS A 150 -16.10 -13.27 -8.10
C LYS A 150 -14.65 -13.25 -8.59
N LYS A 151 -13.83 -12.39 -7.98
CA LYS A 151 -12.41 -12.26 -8.35
C LYS A 151 -11.57 -11.80 -7.18
N LEU A 152 -10.32 -12.24 -7.18
CA LEU A 152 -9.26 -11.73 -6.32
C LEU A 152 -8.07 -11.45 -7.21
N ASN A 153 -7.53 -10.24 -7.16
CA ASN A 153 -6.35 -9.90 -7.94
C ASN A 153 -5.57 -8.76 -7.29
N PHE A 154 -4.34 -8.55 -7.75
CA PHE A 154 -3.48 -7.46 -7.30
C PHE A 154 -2.99 -6.64 -8.49
N GLY A 155 -2.96 -5.32 -8.33
CA GLY A 155 -2.41 -4.39 -9.31
C GLY A 155 -1.12 -3.75 -8.80
N GLY A 156 -0.13 -3.64 -9.68
CA GLY A 156 1.10 -2.88 -9.43
C GLY A 156 2.16 -3.59 -8.57
N VAL A 157 1.87 -4.78 -8.03
CA VAL A 157 2.82 -5.54 -7.19
C VAL A 157 3.94 -6.22 -7.99
N ASP A 158 3.74 -6.36 -9.30
CA ASP A 158 4.68 -6.95 -10.24
C ASP A 158 5.73 -5.94 -10.77
N THR A 159 5.56 -4.65 -10.49
CA THR A 159 6.46 -3.61 -11.01
C THR A 159 7.81 -3.58 -10.31
N VAL A 160 8.83 -3.11 -11.03
CA VAL A 160 10.16 -2.83 -10.45
C VAL A 160 10.08 -1.71 -9.41
N ALA A 161 9.17 -0.75 -9.60
CA ALA A 161 8.94 0.31 -8.63
C ALA A 161 8.46 -0.23 -7.28
N PHE A 162 7.49 -1.15 -7.28
CA PHE A 162 7.01 -1.81 -6.07
C PHE A 162 8.08 -2.67 -5.41
N ALA A 163 8.89 -3.37 -6.22
CA ALA A 163 10.00 -4.15 -5.69
C ALA A 163 11.01 -3.27 -4.95
N PHE A 164 11.36 -2.08 -5.45
CA PHE A 164 12.27 -1.16 -4.75
C PHE A 164 11.62 -0.47 -3.56
N SER A 165 10.35 -0.10 -3.68
CA SER A 165 9.63 0.62 -2.64
C SER A 165 8.15 0.24 -2.70
N PRO A 166 7.66 -0.63 -1.79
CA PRO A 166 6.29 -1.13 -1.85
C PRO A 166 5.31 -0.06 -1.35
N THR A 167 5.17 1.05 -2.07
CA THR A 167 4.46 2.25 -1.61
C THR A 167 2.99 2.29 -2.00
N ALA A 168 2.64 1.69 -3.13
CA ALA A 168 1.28 1.67 -3.64
C ALA A 168 0.97 0.36 -4.36
N PHE A 169 -0.20 -0.20 -4.10
CA PHE A 169 -0.75 -1.35 -4.81
C PHE A 169 -2.27 -1.29 -4.85
N VAL A 170 -2.87 -2.12 -5.70
CA VAL A 170 -4.32 -2.32 -5.74
C VAL A 170 -4.64 -3.73 -5.29
N LEU A 171 -5.60 -3.86 -4.37
CA LEU A 171 -6.26 -5.13 -4.07
C LEU A 171 -7.64 -5.11 -4.73
N ILE A 172 -7.95 -6.13 -5.51
CA ILE A 172 -9.26 -6.28 -6.17
C ILE A 172 -9.99 -7.42 -5.47
N VAL A 173 -11.18 -7.14 -4.91
CA VAL A 173 -12.04 -8.11 -4.24
C VAL A 173 -13.43 -8.02 -4.85
N ASN A 174 -13.80 -9.02 -5.65
CA ASN A 174 -14.99 -9.00 -6.49
C ASN A 174 -15.03 -7.69 -7.29
N ASN A 175 -16.09 -6.88 -7.17
CA ASN A 175 -16.22 -5.60 -7.85
C ASN A 175 -15.70 -4.39 -7.08
N TYR A 176 -14.95 -4.59 -5.99
CA TYR A 176 -14.32 -3.52 -5.24
C TYR A 176 -12.82 -3.45 -5.52
N TYR A 177 -12.33 -2.23 -5.76
CA TYR A 177 -10.94 -1.93 -6.05
C TYR A 177 -10.39 -1.04 -4.93
N PHE A 178 -9.41 -1.56 -4.20
CA PHE A 178 -8.80 -0.92 -3.05
C PHE A 178 -7.38 -0.49 -3.40
N THR A 179 -7.20 0.78 -3.76
CA THR A 179 -5.87 1.36 -3.97
C THR A 179 -5.30 1.80 -2.63
N ASN A 180 -4.35 1.04 -2.09
CA ASN A 180 -3.66 1.38 -0.86
C ASN A 180 -2.33 2.09 -1.16
N ILE A 181 -2.08 3.17 -0.44
CA ILE A 181 -0.85 3.95 -0.49
C ILE A 181 -0.34 4.14 0.94
N SER A 182 0.95 3.91 1.14
CA SER A 182 1.64 4.12 2.40
C SER A 182 2.98 4.79 2.12
N HIS A 183 3.15 6.02 2.59
CA HIS A 183 4.34 6.80 2.33
C HIS A 183 4.60 7.80 3.45
N MET A 184 5.86 8.03 3.75
CA MET A 184 6.21 9.00 4.79
C MET A 184 5.67 10.38 4.51
N PHE A 185 5.11 10.99 5.56
CA PHE A 185 4.67 12.38 5.56
C PHE A 185 3.77 12.77 4.37
N LEU A 186 3.03 11.78 3.84
CA LEU A 186 2.18 11.91 2.66
C LEU A 186 1.17 13.06 2.81
N ILE A 187 0.59 13.19 4.01
CA ILE A 187 -0.43 14.18 4.34
C ILE A 187 -0.08 15.05 5.55
N SER A 188 0.91 14.68 6.38
CA SER A 188 1.17 15.34 7.68
C SER A 188 1.25 16.87 7.59
N ARG A 189 1.97 17.40 6.60
CA ARG A 189 2.09 18.85 6.38
C ARG A 189 0.75 19.54 6.12
N ARG A 190 -0.13 18.87 5.36
CA ARG A 190 -1.40 19.45 4.88
C ARG A 190 -2.51 19.37 5.91
N ILE A 191 -2.48 18.37 6.80
CA ILE A 191 -3.39 18.30 7.94
C ILE A 191 -2.95 19.18 9.13
N GLY A 192 -1.77 19.80 9.04
CA GLY A 192 -1.25 20.70 10.08
C GLY A 192 -0.40 20.02 11.15
N PHE A 193 -0.02 18.76 10.97
CA PHE A 193 0.92 18.04 11.85
C PHE A 193 2.36 18.49 11.58
N PRO A 194 3.30 18.21 12.50
CA PRO A 194 4.73 18.32 12.21
C PRO A 194 5.10 17.57 10.92
N TYR A 195 6.10 18.08 10.20
CA TYR A 195 6.51 17.54 8.90
C TYR A 195 7.99 17.82 8.65
N PRO A 196 8.68 17.02 7.84
CA PRO A 196 10.10 17.23 7.56
C PRO A 196 10.30 18.53 6.78
N ARG A 197 11.15 19.42 7.31
CA ARG A 197 11.77 20.49 6.54
C ARG A 197 12.83 19.93 5.60
N SER A 198 13.60 18.96 6.10
CA SER A 198 14.55 18.16 5.33
C SER A 198 14.51 16.71 5.80
N ALA A 199 14.91 15.79 4.91
CA ALA A 199 15.00 14.36 5.16
C ALA A 199 16.17 13.79 4.37
N TYR A 200 16.96 12.92 4.99
CA TYR A 200 18.17 12.33 4.41
C TYR A 200 18.16 10.82 4.53
N ILE A 201 18.53 10.15 3.45
CA ILE A 201 18.83 8.71 3.47
C ILE A 201 20.18 8.52 4.16
N LEU A 202 20.20 7.68 5.18
CA LEU A 202 21.42 7.31 5.89
C LEU A 202 22.07 6.09 5.24
N PRO A 203 23.41 6.02 5.17
CA PRO A 203 24.11 4.80 4.75
C PRO A 203 23.74 3.63 5.66
N ASP A 204 23.46 2.47 5.07
CA ASP A 204 23.30 1.18 5.76
C ASP A 204 22.23 1.18 6.88
N SER A 205 21.26 2.08 6.77
CA SER A 205 20.15 2.23 7.72
C SER A 205 18.82 2.26 6.97
N ASP A 206 17.81 1.63 7.57
CA ASP A 206 16.43 1.68 7.09
C ASP A 206 15.65 2.88 7.65
N ARG A 207 16.29 3.64 8.54
CA ARG A 207 15.82 4.88 9.14
C ARG A 207 16.30 6.08 8.33
N LEU A 208 15.58 7.19 8.49
CA LEU A 208 15.92 8.45 7.86
C LEU A 208 16.20 9.51 8.89
N GLU A 209 17.24 10.28 8.66
CA GLU A 209 17.46 11.49 9.45
C GLU A 209 16.53 12.59 8.95
N ILE A 210 15.78 13.20 9.86
CA ILE A 210 14.82 14.24 9.52
C ILE A 210 14.99 15.47 10.44
N ASP A 211 14.85 16.65 9.85
CA ASP A 211 14.65 17.89 10.59
C ASP A 211 13.15 18.22 10.56
N LEU A 212 12.48 18.08 11.71
CA LEU A 212 11.04 18.29 11.82
C LEU A 212 10.72 19.77 12.02
N HIS A 213 9.82 20.28 11.19
CA HIS A 213 9.19 21.58 11.37
C HIS A 213 7.96 21.45 12.28
N PRO A 214 7.69 22.43 13.16
CA PRO A 214 6.42 22.52 13.86
C PRO A 214 5.24 22.47 12.89
N GLY A 215 4.16 21.82 13.32
CA GLY A 215 2.92 21.77 12.54
C GLY A 215 2.34 23.16 12.29
N ARG A 216 1.50 23.27 11.25
CA ARG A 216 0.75 24.51 10.97
C ARG A 216 -0.49 24.66 11.84
N GLU A 217 -0.89 23.59 12.52
CA GLU A 217 -2.08 23.51 13.37
C GLU A 217 -3.36 23.95 12.65
N ARG A 218 -3.40 23.69 11.33
CA ARG A 218 -4.57 23.88 10.48
C ARG A 218 -4.49 22.96 9.27
N MET A 219 -5.65 22.48 8.85
CA MET A 219 -5.79 21.71 7.62
C MET A 219 -5.76 22.65 6.40
N SER A 220 -5.18 22.18 5.30
CA SER A 220 -5.14 22.89 4.02
C SER A 220 -5.39 21.92 2.88
N LEU A 221 -6.32 22.27 1.99
CA LEU A 221 -6.69 21.45 0.84
C LEU A 221 -5.95 21.90 -0.44
N PRO A 222 -5.75 20.99 -1.41
CA PRO A 222 -5.95 19.53 -1.29
C PRO A 222 -4.87 18.87 -0.40
N LEU A 223 -5.21 17.75 0.26
CA LEU A 223 -4.27 16.99 1.10
C LEU A 223 -3.13 16.40 0.26
N ILE A 224 -3.47 15.85 -0.91
CA ILE A 224 -2.50 15.38 -1.89
C ILE A 224 -2.44 16.39 -3.05
N ARG A 225 -1.22 16.78 -3.45
CA ARG A 225 -1.02 17.74 -4.55
C ARG A 225 -1.08 17.09 -5.92
N ARG A 226 -0.90 15.77 -6.01
CA ARG A 226 -1.14 15.01 -7.24
C ARG A 226 -2.64 15.03 -7.54
N ARG A 227 -3.00 15.28 -8.80
CA ARG A 227 -4.40 15.17 -9.25
C ARG A 227 -4.86 13.72 -9.10
N MET A 228 -5.90 13.52 -8.28
CA MET A 228 -6.66 12.28 -8.18
C MET A 228 -7.45 12.05 -9.48
N LYS A 229 -7.34 10.85 -10.05
CA LYS A 229 -8.11 10.42 -11.24
C LYS A 229 -9.19 9.40 -10.87
N GLU A 230 -8.94 8.69 -9.78
CA GLU A 230 -9.81 7.71 -9.16
C GLU A 230 -11.13 8.38 -8.76
N ARG A 231 -12.24 7.67 -9.01
CA ARG A 231 -13.60 8.12 -8.68
C ARG A 231 -14.16 7.16 -7.64
N GLY A 232 -13.64 7.29 -6.43
CA GLY A 232 -13.99 6.44 -5.30
C GLY A 232 -14.07 7.21 -3.99
N THR A 233 -14.29 6.47 -2.92
CA THR A 233 -14.23 7.00 -1.55
C THR A 233 -12.77 6.99 -1.10
N VAL A 234 -12.24 8.16 -0.72
CA VAL A 234 -10.83 8.31 -0.32
C VAL A 234 -10.72 8.59 1.16
N ILE A 235 -9.92 7.78 1.84
CA ILE A 235 -9.66 7.86 3.27
C ILE A 235 -8.17 8.07 3.49
N TYR A 236 -7.83 9.01 4.37
CA TYR A 236 -6.46 9.28 4.78
C TYR A 236 -6.28 9.08 6.28
N GLN A 237 -5.10 8.64 6.69
CA GLN A 237 -4.70 8.57 8.09
C GLN A 237 -3.23 8.98 8.25
N PRO A 238 -2.92 10.06 8.99
CA PRO A 238 -1.54 10.42 9.25
C PRO A 238 -0.97 9.54 10.37
N MET A 239 0.30 9.17 10.24
CA MET A 239 1.00 8.30 11.18
C MET A 239 2.28 8.97 11.65
N PHE A 240 2.56 8.87 12.94
CA PHE A 240 3.76 9.46 13.57
C PHE A 240 4.36 8.62 14.71
N PRO A 241 4.45 7.28 14.60
CA PRO A 241 5.02 6.46 15.68
C PRO A 241 6.54 6.63 15.87
N GLY A 242 7.26 7.22 14.90
CA GLY A 242 8.69 7.52 15.01
C GLY A 242 9.65 6.34 14.77
N GLY A 243 9.14 5.14 14.48
CA GLY A 243 9.97 3.92 14.39
C GLY A 243 10.96 3.87 13.22
N LEU A 244 10.77 4.70 12.19
CA LEU A 244 11.58 4.70 10.96
C LEU A 244 12.28 6.04 10.68
N VAL A 245 12.31 6.93 11.67
CA VAL A 245 12.91 8.26 11.52
C VAL A 245 13.74 8.62 12.74
N ASP A 246 14.84 9.31 12.50
CA ASP A 246 15.70 9.93 13.50
C ASP A 246 15.41 11.43 13.51
N GLY A 247 14.60 11.84 14.48
CA GLY A 247 14.19 13.23 14.69
C GLY A 247 13.53 13.40 16.06
N ASP A 248 13.38 14.65 16.50
CA ASP A 248 12.72 14.95 17.77
C ASP A 248 11.21 14.74 17.66
N MET A 249 10.74 13.60 18.12
CA MET A 249 9.31 13.23 18.10
C MET A 249 8.49 13.96 19.17
N SER A 250 9.13 14.64 20.14
CA SER A 250 8.40 15.41 21.16
C SER A 250 7.60 16.58 20.55
N ILE A 251 7.95 16.99 19.34
CA ILE A 251 7.23 18.02 18.58
C ILE A 251 5.77 17.65 18.26
N TYR A 252 5.41 16.36 18.32
CA TYR A 252 4.03 15.88 18.18
C TYR A 252 3.22 16.01 19.47
N ASP A 253 3.84 16.36 20.60
CA ASP A 253 3.14 16.67 21.84
C ASP A 253 2.55 18.09 21.82
N LYS A 254 1.52 18.26 20.99
CA LYS A 254 0.76 19.50 20.85
C LYS A 254 -0.73 19.24 21.03
N PRO A 255 -1.48 20.16 21.66
CA PRO A 255 -2.94 20.04 21.79
C PRO A 255 -3.64 19.80 20.45
N TYR A 256 -3.16 20.45 19.38
CA TYR A 256 -3.68 20.25 18.03
C TYR A 256 -3.54 18.79 17.57
N VAL A 257 -2.34 18.21 17.66
CA VAL A 257 -2.07 16.83 17.23
C VAL A 257 -2.89 15.86 18.07
N ARG A 258 -2.93 16.03 19.40
CA ARG A 258 -3.74 15.21 20.32
C ARG A 258 -5.22 15.24 19.95
N LYS A 259 -5.76 16.44 19.67
CA LYS A 259 -7.15 16.62 19.24
C LYS A 259 -7.43 15.91 17.92
N HIS A 260 -6.47 15.83 17.01
CA HIS A 260 -6.62 15.25 15.68
C HIS A 260 -6.03 13.83 15.57
N SER A 261 -5.93 13.13 16.71
CA SER A 261 -5.45 11.75 16.79
C SER A 261 -6.57 10.80 17.18
N LEU A 262 -6.58 9.61 16.59
CA LEU A 262 -7.40 8.50 17.04
C LEU A 262 -6.77 7.84 18.27
N ASP A 263 -5.44 7.71 18.26
CA ASP A 263 -4.62 7.23 19.37
C ASP A 263 -3.27 7.95 19.31
N HIS A 264 -3.15 9.03 20.09
CA HIS A 264 -1.93 9.84 20.11
C HIS A 264 -0.73 9.07 20.66
N ALA A 265 -0.95 8.19 21.65
CA ALA A 265 0.11 7.42 22.30
C ALA A 265 0.77 6.43 21.33
N GLN A 266 -0.01 5.86 20.42
CA GLN A 266 0.47 4.96 19.37
C GLN A 266 0.85 5.68 18.05
N GLY A 267 0.83 7.02 18.04
CA GLY A 267 1.15 7.80 16.85
C GLY A 267 0.11 7.66 15.72
N ARG A 268 -1.16 7.41 16.05
CA ARG A 268 -2.25 7.21 15.09
C ARG A 268 -3.13 8.45 14.99
N GLY A 269 -3.08 9.11 13.84
CA GLY A 269 -3.98 10.20 13.51
C GLY A 269 -5.45 9.79 13.40
N SER A 270 -6.33 10.79 13.46
CA SER A 270 -7.72 10.62 13.05
C SER A 270 -7.81 10.26 11.57
N LEU A 271 -8.94 9.67 11.19
CA LEU A 271 -9.24 9.37 9.80
C LEU A 271 -9.89 10.58 9.14
N PHE A 272 -9.51 10.83 7.90
CA PHE A 272 -10.02 11.93 7.11
C PHE A 272 -10.63 11.39 5.82
N LEU A 273 -11.92 11.65 5.62
CA LEU A 273 -12.70 11.24 4.45
C LEU A 273 -12.80 12.40 3.47
N GLU A 274 -12.42 12.17 2.21
CA GLU A 274 -12.64 13.14 1.14
C GLU A 274 -14.13 13.19 0.77
N VAL A 275 -14.71 14.38 0.82
CA VAL A 275 -16.11 14.63 0.44
C VAL A 275 -16.15 15.69 -0.66
N ARG A 276 -17.26 15.79 -1.40
CA ARG A 276 -17.38 16.58 -2.67
C ARG A 276 -16.69 17.95 -2.65
N ASN A 277 -16.73 18.68 -1.54
CA ASN A 277 -16.16 20.02 -1.41
C ASN A 277 -15.26 20.18 -0.17
N GLY A 278 -14.67 19.11 0.34
CA GLY A 278 -13.86 19.23 1.55
C GLY A 278 -13.35 17.93 2.12
N LEU A 279 -13.10 17.97 3.42
CA LEU A 279 -12.54 16.88 4.20
C LEU A 279 -13.35 16.73 5.47
N GLN A 280 -13.83 15.54 5.73
CA GLN A 280 -14.51 15.20 6.97
C GLN A 280 -13.56 14.40 7.86
N GLU A 281 -13.25 14.93 9.03
CA GLU A 281 -12.54 14.17 10.06
C GLU A 281 -13.51 13.26 10.82
N LEU A 282 -13.16 11.98 10.94
CA LEU A 282 -13.96 10.98 11.64
C LEU A 282 -13.57 10.91 13.11
N ARG A 283 -14.55 11.20 13.98
CA ARG A 283 -14.42 11.20 15.44
C ARG A 283 -14.89 9.86 16.03
N PRO A 284 -14.38 9.46 17.21
CA PRO A 284 -14.91 8.31 17.94
C PRO A 284 -16.43 8.38 18.09
N GLY A 285 -17.11 7.24 17.89
CA GLY A 285 -18.58 7.14 17.90
C GLY A 285 -19.27 7.52 16.59
N GLN A 286 -18.57 8.12 15.63
CA GLN A 286 -19.09 8.30 14.28
C GLN A 286 -18.95 7.01 13.46
N SER A 287 -19.80 6.87 12.45
CA SER A 287 -19.70 5.81 11.47
C SER A 287 -20.00 6.36 10.08
N ILE A 288 -19.40 5.74 9.06
CA ILE A 288 -19.56 6.13 7.66
C ILE A 288 -19.98 4.93 6.83
N SER A 289 -20.84 5.18 5.83
CA SER A 289 -21.08 4.21 4.77
C SER A 289 -20.05 4.45 3.67
N ILE A 290 -19.37 3.38 3.24
CA ILE A 290 -18.47 3.44 2.09
C ILE A 290 -19.28 3.12 0.84
N GLU A 291 -19.86 4.16 0.26
CA GLU A 291 -20.59 4.08 -1.00
C GLU A 291 -19.81 4.83 -2.08
N PRO A 292 -19.06 4.12 -2.94
CA PRO A 292 -18.41 4.73 -4.08
C PRO A 292 -19.46 5.46 -4.92
N HIS A 293 -19.29 6.76 -5.09
CA HIS A 293 -20.22 7.67 -5.77
C HIS A 293 -20.36 7.39 -7.28
N HIS A 294 -19.52 6.49 -7.81
CA HIS A 294 -19.51 6.08 -9.20
C HIS A 294 -19.29 4.57 -9.28
N VAL A 295 -20.09 3.91 -10.12
CA VAL A 295 -19.89 2.53 -10.53
C VAL A 295 -19.29 2.57 -11.93
N HIS A 296 -18.09 2.02 -12.07
CA HIS A 296 -17.33 1.99 -13.32
C HIS A 296 -17.65 0.73 -14.12
N ASP A 297 -17.40 0.75 -15.43
CA ASP A 297 -17.27 -0.47 -16.23
C ASP A 297 -16.09 -1.30 -15.69
N ASP A 298 -16.31 -2.60 -15.46
CA ASP A 298 -15.32 -3.48 -14.82
C ASP A 298 -13.99 -3.56 -15.58
N TRP A 299 -14.05 -3.64 -16.91
CA TRP A 299 -12.87 -3.71 -17.75
C TRP A 299 -12.12 -2.38 -17.76
N GLU A 300 -12.84 -1.28 -17.92
CA GLU A 300 -12.26 0.07 -17.85
C GLU A 300 -11.57 0.32 -16.51
N LEU A 301 -12.21 -0.06 -15.39
CA LEU A 301 -11.62 0.10 -14.06
C LEU A 301 -10.42 -0.82 -13.88
N PHE A 302 -10.48 -2.06 -14.36
CA PHE A 302 -9.34 -2.98 -14.34
C PHE A 302 -8.11 -2.42 -15.05
N VAL A 303 -8.29 -1.88 -16.26
CA VAL A 303 -7.18 -1.32 -17.04
C VAL A 303 -6.71 0.02 -16.48
N SER A 304 -7.64 0.90 -16.07
CA SER A 304 -7.29 2.22 -15.55
C SER A 304 -6.61 2.15 -14.17
N THR A 305 -6.99 1.22 -13.30
CA THR A 305 -6.30 1.01 -12.01
C THR A 305 -4.86 0.58 -12.19
N ALA A 306 -4.54 -0.24 -13.21
CA ALA A 306 -3.16 -0.58 -13.58
C ALA A 306 -2.35 0.66 -14.02
N VAL A 307 -2.98 1.60 -14.73
CA VAL A 307 -2.36 2.90 -15.06
C VAL A 307 -2.14 3.73 -13.79
N HIS A 308 -3.19 3.90 -12.99
CA HIS A 308 -3.19 4.75 -11.80
C HIS A 308 -2.16 4.30 -10.77
N VAL A 309 -2.05 3.01 -10.50
CA VAL A 309 -1.06 2.50 -9.53
C VAL A 309 0.38 2.72 -10.00
N CYS A 310 0.66 2.58 -11.30
CA CYS A 310 1.98 2.89 -11.86
C CYS A 310 2.30 4.39 -11.75
N GLU A 311 1.31 5.25 -11.96
CA GLU A 311 1.45 6.70 -11.78
C GLU A 311 1.69 7.08 -10.31
N TRP A 312 1.01 6.42 -9.37
CA TRP A 312 1.26 6.59 -7.94
C TRP A 312 2.67 6.20 -7.57
N GLN A 313 3.10 5.00 -7.96
CA GLN A 313 4.46 4.54 -7.71
C GLN A 313 5.50 5.50 -8.30
N ASN A 314 5.28 6.02 -9.51
CA ASN A 314 6.17 7.00 -10.12
C ASN A 314 6.21 8.33 -9.36
N TRP A 315 5.05 8.82 -8.93
CA TRP A 315 4.95 10.06 -8.16
C TRP A 315 5.62 9.90 -6.79
N LEU A 316 5.32 8.84 -6.04
CA LEU A 316 5.92 8.57 -4.72
C LEU A 316 7.44 8.39 -4.83
N ASN A 317 7.92 7.66 -5.84
CA ASN A 317 9.36 7.51 -6.10
C ASN A 317 10.05 8.83 -6.51
N SER A 318 9.30 9.85 -6.90
CA SER A 318 9.86 11.19 -7.13
C SER A 318 10.02 12.01 -5.85
N GLN A 319 9.41 11.57 -4.74
CA GLN A 319 9.43 12.22 -3.43
C GLN A 319 10.49 11.63 -2.49
N LEU A 320 11.54 11.02 -3.04
CA LEU A 320 12.60 10.43 -2.23
C LEU A 320 13.31 11.49 -1.38
N PRO A 321 13.72 11.14 -0.14
CA PRO A 321 14.57 11.99 0.68
C PRO A 321 15.89 12.34 -0.03
N SER A 322 16.58 13.37 0.49
CA SER A 322 17.89 13.73 -0.01
C SER A 322 18.89 12.58 0.16
N MET A 323 19.78 12.44 -0.83
CA MET A 323 20.86 11.45 -0.82
C MET A 323 22.22 12.09 -0.50
N ASP A 324 22.26 13.33 -0.01
CA ASP A 324 23.51 14.09 0.18
C ASP A 324 24.44 13.43 1.22
N LYS A 325 23.90 12.59 2.11
CA LYS A 325 24.68 11.81 3.09
C LYS A 325 25.21 10.48 2.56
N LEU A 326 24.88 10.13 1.33
CA LEU A 326 25.35 8.90 0.69
C LEU A 326 26.60 9.16 -0.14
N SER A 327 27.44 8.13 -0.28
CA SER A 327 28.56 8.16 -1.22
C SER A 327 28.09 8.36 -2.67
N LYS A 328 28.94 8.92 -3.54
CA LYS A 328 28.61 9.10 -4.96
C LYS A 328 28.19 7.79 -5.64
N ALA A 329 28.79 6.67 -5.26
CA ALA A 329 28.45 5.35 -5.78
C ALA A 329 27.03 4.92 -5.36
N GLN A 330 26.68 5.07 -4.08
CA GLN A 330 25.33 4.81 -3.57
C GLN A 330 24.29 5.73 -4.24
N GLN A 331 24.59 7.03 -4.39
CA GLN A 331 23.71 7.97 -5.08
C GLN A 331 23.46 7.55 -6.54
N ALA A 332 24.51 7.19 -7.28
CA ALA A 332 24.39 6.74 -8.66
C ALA A 332 23.57 5.45 -8.76
N TYR A 333 23.78 4.51 -7.83
CA TYR A 333 23.04 3.27 -7.74
C TYR A 333 21.54 3.51 -7.53
N ILE A 334 21.16 4.32 -6.54
CA ILE A 334 19.76 4.66 -6.25
C ILE A 334 19.13 5.39 -7.44
N LYS A 335 19.80 6.41 -8.00
CA LYS A 335 19.31 7.15 -9.18
C LYS A 335 19.06 6.22 -10.38
N LYS A 336 19.98 5.29 -10.65
CA LYS A 336 19.84 4.30 -11.73
C LYS A 336 18.63 3.41 -11.52
N ARG A 337 18.44 2.87 -10.31
CA ARG A 337 17.30 2.00 -9.96
C ARG A 337 15.97 2.72 -10.12
N TYR A 338 15.76 3.85 -9.44
CA TYR A 338 14.50 4.59 -9.55
C TYR A 338 14.27 5.21 -10.93
N GLY A 339 15.34 5.53 -11.67
CA GLY A 339 15.25 5.87 -13.09
C GLY A 339 14.70 4.74 -13.95
N LEU A 340 15.25 3.53 -13.79
CA LEU A 340 14.77 2.32 -14.49
C LEU A 340 13.31 2.00 -14.12
N ALA A 341 12.98 2.02 -12.82
CA ALA A 341 11.62 1.75 -12.34
C ALA A 341 10.60 2.69 -13.00
N ARG A 342 10.88 4.01 -13.02
CA ARG A 342 9.99 4.98 -13.68
C ARG A 342 9.87 4.76 -15.18
N LYS A 343 10.99 4.42 -15.85
CA LYS A 343 10.98 4.10 -17.29
C LYS A 343 10.06 2.91 -17.59
N LEU A 344 10.16 1.84 -16.81
CA LEU A 344 9.33 0.63 -16.99
C LEU A 344 7.86 0.91 -16.67
N ASN A 345 7.56 1.59 -15.57
CA ASN A 345 6.19 2.02 -15.26
C ASN A 345 5.60 2.90 -16.39
N ASN A 346 6.39 3.81 -16.99
CA ASN A 346 5.94 4.61 -18.13
C ASN A 346 5.68 3.77 -19.41
N MET A 347 6.35 2.62 -19.57
CA MET A 347 6.01 1.66 -20.64
C MET A 347 4.68 0.98 -20.35
N LEU A 348 4.46 0.51 -19.11
CA LEU A 348 3.20 -0.10 -18.67
C LEU A 348 2.02 0.88 -18.78
N ILE A 349 2.20 2.12 -18.34
CA ILE A 349 1.19 3.19 -18.46
C ILE A 349 0.78 3.38 -19.92
N ARG A 350 1.75 3.49 -20.84
CA ARG A 350 1.46 3.64 -22.28
C ARG A 350 0.73 2.43 -22.85
N HIS A 351 1.14 1.24 -22.46
CA HIS A 351 0.50 -0.01 -22.88
C HIS A 351 -0.95 -0.09 -22.38
N HIS A 352 -1.21 0.02 -21.08
CA HIS A 352 -2.56 -0.05 -20.55
C HIS A 352 -3.46 1.10 -21.04
N THR A 353 -2.90 2.30 -21.22
CA THR A 353 -3.65 3.42 -21.80
C THR A 353 -4.10 3.14 -23.25
N SER A 354 -3.32 2.38 -24.03
CA SER A 354 -3.74 2.01 -25.39
C SER A 354 -4.90 1.01 -25.39
N LEU A 355 -5.02 0.17 -24.36
CA LEU A 355 -6.14 -0.77 -24.16
C LEU A 355 -7.47 -0.09 -23.82
N LEU A 356 -7.43 1.16 -23.32
CA LEU A 356 -8.63 1.95 -23.04
C LEU A 356 -9.27 2.56 -24.29
N ARG A 357 -8.58 2.53 -25.45
CA ARG A 357 -9.12 3.06 -26.70
C ARG A 357 -10.29 2.20 -27.19
N PRO A 358 -11.37 2.79 -27.74
CA PRO A 358 -12.54 2.04 -28.20
C PRO A 358 -12.20 0.89 -29.16
N GLU A 359 -11.23 1.11 -30.06
CA GLU A 359 -10.74 0.14 -31.05
C GLU A 359 -10.15 -1.14 -30.43
N ALA A 360 -9.66 -1.09 -29.19
CA ALA A 360 -9.05 -2.24 -28.52
C ALA A 360 -10.09 -3.17 -27.88
N ARG A 361 -11.30 -2.67 -27.55
CA ARG A 361 -12.34 -3.46 -26.86
C ARG A 361 -12.91 -4.59 -27.72
N GLY A 362 -12.94 -4.42 -29.04
CA GLY A 362 -13.44 -5.44 -29.97
C GLY A 362 -12.53 -6.67 -30.11
N LYS A 363 -11.27 -6.60 -29.68
CA LYS A 363 -10.28 -7.67 -29.87
C LYS A 363 -10.06 -8.58 -28.65
N VAL A 364 -10.61 -8.22 -27.48
CA VAL A 364 -10.38 -8.94 -26.22
C VAL A 364 -11.56 -9.84 -25.84
N LYS A 365 -12.70 -9.75 -26.55
CA LYS A 365 -13.87 -10.64 -26.36
C LYS A 365 -13.77 -11.96 -27.16
N GLY A 366 -12.56 -12.35 -27.60
CA GLY A 366 -12.30 -13.56 -28.40
C GLY A 366 -11.59 -14.63 -27.59
#